data_AF-A0A7V4YZA6-F1
#
_entry.id   AF-A0A7V4YZA6-F1
#
_cell.length_a   1.000
_cell.length_b   1.000
_cell.length_c   1.000
_cell.angle_alpha   90.00
_cell.angle_beta   90.00
_cell.angle_gamma   90.00
#
_symmetry.space_group_name_H-M   'P 1'
#
loop_
_entity.id
_entity.type
_entity.pdbx_description
1 polymer ?
#
loop_
_entity_poly.entity_id
_entity_poly.type
_entity_poly.pdbx_seq_one_letter_code
_entity_poly.pdbx_strand_id
1 'polypeptide(L)'
;MEYFFLKKSTDLKVIGKYPQSEKMCGEDVGHYDYRLPYSVRWIPSEGELKTSPKVDCFELKHHAKATDLISTVQVSSLAVVLISERFYQFLQKFNCMPSMAFQSQVVHRDKKLCYQFLYFPEYQNQFVDFNQSRFVLKTPVPGTYEHKREEITFKNFDEYLQKYQFLEHTRLASSNPDERYYIQAANLCINESVANLDFFRLRHPNDNFFVSAKLKESIEDNGFTGMEFIPVQGAKIIDLDDTTFLR
;
A
#
# COMPACT_ATOMS: atom_id res chain seq x y z
N MET A 1 4.79 9.14 19.61
CA MET A 1 4.94 9.67 18.25
C MET A 1 3.68 9.35 17.48
N GLU A 2 2.96 10.38 17.04
CA GLU A 2 1.77 10.18 16.21
C GLU A 2 2.15 9.67 14.81
N TYR A 3 1.28 8.83 14.25
CA TYR A 3 1.44 8.21 12.94
C TYR A 3 0.23 8.46 12.03
N PHE A 4 0.49 8.50 10.73
CA PHE A 4 -0.50 8.73 9.68
C PHE A 4 -0.43 7.62 8.63
N PHE A 5 -1.57 7.18 8.11
CA PHE A 5 -1.61 6.41 6.87
C PHE A 5 -1.15 7.29 5.72
N LEU A 6 -0.20 6.80 4.93
CA LEU A 6 0.17 7.38 3.66
C LEU A 6 -0.73 6.79 2.57
N LYS A 7 -1.61 7.62 2.01
CA LYS A 7 -2.46 7.27 0.87
C LYS A 7 -1.95 7.98 -0.38
N LYS A 8 -2.11 7.32 -1.54
CA LYS A 8 -1.96 7.99 -2.84
C LYS A 8 -3.09 9.00 -3.00
N SER A 9 -2.74 10.22 -3.40
CA SER A 9 -3.75 11.29 -3.55
C SER A 9 -4.80 10.92 -4.60
N THR A 10 -6.04 11.30 -4.34
CA THR A 10 -7.18 11.17 -5.26
C THR A 10 -7.68 12.53 -5.77
N ASP A 11 -7.11 13.64 -5.29
CA ASP A 11 -7.44 14.98 -5.75
C ASP A 11 -6.91 15.22 -7.17
N LEU A 12 -7.82 15.26 -8.13
CA LEU A 12 -7.51 15.49 -9.55
C LEU A 12 -6.83 16.84 -9.81
N LYS A 13 -6.95 17.83 -8.91
CA LYS A 13 -6.19 19.07 -9.01
C LYS A 13 -4.70 18.84 -8.76
N VAL A 14 -4.35 17.88 -7.89
CA VAL A 14 -2.96 17.51 -7.57
C VAL A 14 -2.40 16.52 -8.61
N ILE A 15 -3.15 15.45 -8.92
CA ILE A 15 -2.63 14.32 -9.71
C ILE A 15 -3.07 14.31 -11.18
N GLY A 16 -4.05 15.13 -11.57
CA GLY A 16 -4.62 15.20 -12.92
C GLY A 16 -5.54 14.03 -13.29
N LYS A 17 -5.14 12.78 -13.01
CA LYS A 17 -5.93 11.58 -13.32
C LYS A 17 -5.63 10.45 -12.33
N TYR A 18 -6.66 9.78 -11.83
CA TYR A 18 -6.55 8.61 -10.96
C TYR A 18 -6.99 7.31 -11.66
N PRO A 19 -6.30 6.18 -11.44
CA PRO A 19 -4.87 6.15 -11.11
C PRO A 19 -4.07 6.86 -12.22
N GLN A 20 -2.87 7.34 -11.90
CA GLN A 20 -2.02 8.09 -12.83
C GLN A 20 -1.41 7.19 -13.92
N SER A 21 -1.07 5.95 -13.57
CA SER A 21 -0.52 4.94 -14.46
C SER A 21 -1.37 3.67 -14.45
N GLU A 22 -1.85 3.26 -15.62
CA GLU A 22 -2.62 2.02 -15.79
C GLU A 22 -1.90 0.93 -16.56
N LYS A 23 -0.74 1.23 -17.15
CA LYS A 23 0.02 0.28 -17.96
C LYS A 23 1.51 0.56 -17.88
N MET A 24 2.30 -0.49 -18.04
CA MET A 24 3.68 -0.34 -18.48
C MET A 24 3.71 0.07 -19.96
N CYS A 25 4.83 0.59 -20.45
CA CYS A 25 4.96 1.08 -21.82
C CYS A 25 4.53 0.05 -22.89
N GLY A 26 3.73 0.54 -23.85
CA GLY A 26 3.30 -0.21 -25.03
C GLY A 26 4.37 -0.29 -26.13
N GLU A 27 3.97 -0.81 -27.29
CA GLU A 27 4.84 -1.02 -28.45
C GLU A 27 5.54 0.26 -28.92
N ASP A 28 4.83 1.39 -28.92
CA ASP A 28 5.35 2.68 -29.39
C ASP A 28 6.51 3.25 -28.54
N VAL A 29 6.66 2.77 -27.30
CA VAL A 29 7.58 3.37 -26.30
C VAL A 29 8.65 2.40 -25.81
N GLY A 30 8.43 1.07 -25.96
CA GLY A 30 9.44 0.08 -25.59
C GLY A 30 8.94 -1.31 -25.18
N HIS A 31 7.68 -1.66 -25.47
CA HIS A 31 6.99 -2.93 -25.19
C HIS A 31 7.47 -3.66 -23.93
N TYR A 32 6.71 -3.50 -22.83
CA TYR A 32 6.97 -4.24 -21.61
C TYR A 32 6.44 -5.69 -21.70
N ASP A 33 7.35 -6.68 -21.63
CA ASP A 33 6.98 -8.10 -21.62
C ASP A 33 6.68 -8.61 -20.20
N TYR A 34 5.39 -8.79 -19.91
CA TYR A 34 4.92 -9.32 -18.62
C TYR A 34 5.23 -10.80 -18.39
N ARG A 35 5.63 -11.55 -19.42
CA ARG A 35 5.94 -12.99 -19.32
C ARG A 35 7.33 -13.26 -18.75
N LEU A 36 8.19 -12.24 -18.72
CA LEU A 36 9.52 -12.36 -18.13
C LEU A 36 9.41 -12.77 -16.66
N PRO A 37 10.27 -13.68 -16.16
CA PRO A 37 10.21 -14.15 -14.77
C PRO A 37 10.57 -13.09 -13.72
N TYR A 38 11.07 -11.93 -14.16
CA TYR A 38 11.38 -10.76 -13.36
C TYR A 38 10.47 -9.57 -13.70
N SER A 39 9.31 -9.82 -14.31
CA SER A 39 8.31 -8.79 -14.55
C SER A 39 7.64 -8.32 -13.26
N VAL A 40 7.02 -7.15 -13.28
CA VAL A 40 6.27 -6.58 -12.15
C VAL A 40 5.17 -7.50 -11.61
N ARG A 41 4.67 -8.44 -12.42
CA ARG A 41 3.64 -9.42 -12.01
C ARG A 41 4.17 -10.47 -11.03
N TRP A 42 5.47 -10.72 -11.04
CA TRP A 42 6.11 -11.74 -10.22
C TRP A 42 6.75 -11.19 -8.96
N ILE A 43 6.58 -9.89 -8.67
CA ILE A 43 7.06 -9.28 -7.44
C ILE A 43 6.18 -9.79 -6.28
N PRO A 44 6.74 -10.55 -5.33
CA PRO A 44 5.98 -11.04 -4.18
C PRO A 44 5.62 -9.88 -3.24
N SER A 45 4.56 -10.04 -2.45
CA SER A 45 4.19 -9.05 -1.44
C SER A 45 5.14 -9.01 -0.23
N GLU A 46 6.01 -10.01 -0.09
CA GLU A 46 6.96 -10.21 1.00
C GLU A 46 8.18 -11.01 0.56
N GLY A 47 9.26 -10.91 1.34
CA GLY A 47 10.49 -11.65 1.15
C GLY A 47 11.42 -11.00 0.14
N GLU A 48 12.70 -11.35 0.20
CA GLU A 48 13.70 -10.75 -0.67
C GLU A 48 13.50 -11.14 -2.14
N LEU A 49 13.78 -10.20 -3.04
CA LEU A 49 13.81 -10.48 -4.47
C LEU A 49 15.10 -11.22 -4.82
N LYS A 50 14.95 -12.37 -5.47
CA LYS A 50 16.10 -13.15 -5.98
C LYS A 50 16.77 -12.50 -7.19
N THR A 51 16.06 -11.60 -7.87
CA THR A 51 16.52 -10.91 -9.10
C THR A 51 16.01 -9.47 -9.12
N SER A 52 16.71 -8.60 -9.85
CA SER A 52 16.24 -7.24 -10.07
C SER A 52 15.00 -7.25 -10.98
N PRO A 53 13.87 -6.66 -10.56
CA PRO A 53 12.67 -6.63 -11.37
C PRO A 53 12.84 -5.64 -12.53
N LYS A 54 12.19 -5.92 -13.67
CA LYS A 54 12.10 -4.97 -14.78
C LYS A 54 11.06 -3.92 -14.43
N VAL A 55 11.48 -2.73 -14.03
CA VAL A 55 10.61 -1.62 -13.57
C VAL A 55 10.88 -0.32 -14.33
N ASP A 56 11.34 -0.44 -15.58
CA ASP A 56 11.95 0.65 -16.35
C ASP A 56 10.97 1.41 -17.25
N CYS A 57 9.65 1.18 -17.17
CA CYS A 57 8.74 1.80 -18.14
C CYS A 57 7.28 1.86 -17.66
N PHE A 58 6.97 2.70 -16.67
CA PHE A 58 5.58 3.02 -16.30
C PHE A 58 5.05 4.13 -17.20
N GLU A 59 3.83 4.01 -17.73
CA GLU A 59 3.26 5.04 -18.61
C GLU A 59 2.17 5.84 -17.90
N LEU A 60 2.39 7.15 -17.74
CA LEU A 60 1.36 8.04 -17.21
C LEU A 60 0.30 8.33 -18.27
N LYS A 61 -0.96 8.38 -17.83
CA LYS A 61 -2.06 8.85 -18.66
C LYS A 61 -1.81 10.28 -19.17
N HIS A 62 -2.31 10.58 -20.36
CA HIS A 62 -2.10 11.88 -21.02
C HIS A 62 -2.39 13.10 -20.12
N HIS A 63 -3.47 13.04 -19.32
CA HIS A 63 -3.89 14.12 -18.40
C HIS A 63 -3.39 13.96 -16.95
N ALA A 64 -2.65 12.91 -16.63
CA ALA A 64 -2.00 12.79 -15.33
C ALA A 64 -0.90 13.85 -15.20
N LYS A 65 -0.60 14.22 -13.96
CA LYS A 65 0.57 15.03 -13.58
C LYS A 65 1.66 14.09 -13.05
N ALA A 66 2.92 14.44 -13.31
CA ALA A 66 4.05 13.77 -12.69
C ALA A 66 4.21 14.29 -11.25
N THR A 67 3.93 13.43 -10.26
CA THR A 67 3.97 13.76 -8.82
C THR A 67 5.05 12.95 -8.11
N ASP A 68 5.35 13.29 -6.87
CA ASP A 68 6.43 12.63 -6.12
C ASP A 68 6.11 11.22 -5.65
N LEU A 69 4.83 10.91 -5.44
CA LEU A 69 4.32 9.55 -5.33
C LEU A 69 3.36 9.30 -6.49
N ILE A 70 3.59 8.23 -7.26
CA ILE A 70 2.73 7.85 -8.39
C ILE A 70 1.70 6.80 -7.96
N SER A 71 0.43 7.07 -8.27
CA SER A 71 -0.62 6.05 -8.25
C SER A 71 -0.56 5.17 -9.51
N THR A 72 -0.31 3.87 -9.33
CA THR A 72 -0.19 2.90 -10.42
C THR A 72 -0.91 1.60 -10.08
N VAL A 73 -1.53 0.98 -11.09
CA VAL A 73 -2.21 -0.34 -10.96
C VAL A 73 -1.28 -1.52 -11.26
N GLN A 74 -0.12 -1.26 -11.85
CA GLN A 74 0.73 -2.32 -12.42
C GLN A 74 1.54 -3.10 -11.39
N VAL A 75 1.65 -2.57 -10.17
CA VAL A 75 2.44 -3.14 -9.08
C VAL A 75 1.59 -3.16 -7.82
N SER A 76 1.82 -4.18 -6.99
CA SER A 76 1.13 -4.32 -5.72
C SER A 76 1.37 -3.09 -4.84
N SER A 77 0.31 -2.31 -4.60
CA SER A 77 0.37 -1.16 -3.69
C SER A 77 0.66 -1.54 -2.25
N LEU A 78 0.63 -2.84 -1.92
CA LEU A 78 0.81 -3.37 -0.57
C LEU A 78 2.29 -3.40 -0.14
N ALA A 79 3.21 -3.47 -1.09
CA ALA A 79 4.64 -3.65 -0.81
C ALA A 79 5.55 -2.73 -1.64
N VAL A 80 4.97 -1.90 -2.50
CA VAL A 80 5.71 -1.08 -3.46
C VAL A 80 5.21 0.36 -3.47
N VAL A 81 6.17 1.29 -3.52
CA VAL A 81 5.91 2.67 -3.94
C VAL A 81 6.78 3.06 -5.14
N LEU A 82 6.22 3.87 -6.04
CA LEU A 82 6.93 4.46 -7.15
C LEU A 82 7.04 5.96 -6.90
N ILE A 83 8.25 6.43 -6.59
CA ILE A 83 8.49 7.79 -6.11
C ILE A 83 9.53 8.53 -6.96
N SER A 84 9.47 9.87 -6.97
CA SER A 84 10.46 10.67 -7.70
C SER A 84 11.86 10.51 -7.09
N GLU A 85 12.91 10.68 -7.91
CA GLU A 85 14.31 10.65 -7.44
C GLU A 85 14.55 11.63 -6.27
N ARG A 86 13.99 12.85 -6.37
CA ARG A 86 14.14 13.86 -5.31
C ARG A 86 13.47 13.42 -4.00
N PHE A 87 12.34 12.73 -4.08
CA PHE A 87 11.64 12.27 -2.89
C PHE A 87 12.37 11.08 -2.25
N TYR A 88 12.93 10.18 -3.07
CA TYR A 88 13.80 9.11 -2.57
C TYR A 88 15.00 9.67 -1.79
N GLN A 89 15.74 10.62 -2.37
CA GLN A 89 16.89 11.25 -1.70
C GLN A 89 16.50 11.98 -0.41
N PHE A 90 15.29 12.54 -0.37
CA PHE A 90 14.74 13.14 0.85
C PHE A 90 14.46 12.08 1.93
N LEU A 91 13.85 10.95 1.58
CA LEU A 91 13.55 9.86 2.52
C LEU A 91 14.81 9.25 3.15
N GLN A 92 15.97 9.28 2.47
CA GLN A 92 17.25 8.81 3.02
C GLN A 92 17.71 9.57 4.28
N LYS A 93 17.11 10.72 4.58
CA LYS A 93 17.42 11.54 5.77
C LYS A 93 16.61 11.14 7.01
N PHE A 94 15.70 10.20 6.88
CA PHE A 94 14.77 9.76 7.92
C PHE A 94 14.99 8.30 8.28
N ASN A 95 14.50 7.88 9.45
CA ASN A 95 14.61 6.50 9.89
C ASN A 95 13.55 5.62 9.20
N CYS A 96 13.72 5.37 7.90
CA CYS A 96 12.81 4.56 7.11
C CYS A 96 13.07 3.06 7.31
N MET A 97 12.04 2.23 7.17
CA MET A 97 12.21 0.79 7.14
C MET A 97 13.11 0.38 5.95
N PRO A 98 13.89 -0.71 6.08
CA PRO A 98 14.68 -1.22 4.97
C PRO A 98 13.84 -1.50 3.73
N SER A 99 14.37 -1.14 2.57
CA SER A 99 13.73 -1.34 1.27
C SER A 99 14.78 -1.63 0.20
N MET A 100 14.37 -2.34 -0.84
CA MET A 100 15.16 -2.50 -2.06
C MET A 100 14.76 -1.40 -3.04
N ALA A 101 15.71 -0.57 -3.45
CA ALA A 101 15.49 0.51 -4.40
C ALA A 101 15.99 0.12 -5.79
N PHE A 102 15.16 0.33 -6.80
CA PHE A 102 15.50 0.10 -8.20
C PHE A 102 15.21 1.35 -9.02
N GLN A 103 16.18 1.76 -9.84
CA GLN A 103 15.97 2.83 -10.79
C GLN A 103 14.83 2.46 -11.74
N SER A 104 13.92 3.41 -11.94
CA SER A 104 12.71 3.26 -12.73
C SER A 104 12.55 4.45 -13.68
N GLN A 105 11.78 4.25 -14.74
CA GLN A 105 11.39 5.34 -15.62
C GLN A 105 9.87 5.43 -15.70
N VAL A 106 9.41 6.67 -15.65
CA VAL A 106 8.03 7.04 -15.90
C VAL A 106 7.97 7.80 -17.21
N VAL A 107 7.22 7.30 -18.18
CA VAL A 107 7.01 7.96 -19.46
C VAL A 107 5.75 8.80 -19.42
N HIS A 108 5.87 10.07 -19.81
CA HIS A 108 4.74 10.98 -19.89
C HIS A 108 4.92 11.92 -21.08
N ARG A 109 4.02 11.85 -22.06
CA ARG A 109 4.04 12.68 -23.27
C ARG A 109 5.42 12.68 -23.94
N ASP A 110 5.90 11.48 -24.24
CA ASP A 110 7.21 11.20 -24.88
C ASP A 110 8.45 11.61 -24.06
N LYS A 111 8.27 12.08 -22.82
CA LYS A 111 9.37 12.37 -21.90
C LYS A 111 9.58 11.23 -20.94
N LYS A 112 10.83 10.84 -20.75
CA LYS A 112 11.26 9.90 -19.73
C LYS A 112 11.65 10.65 -18.47
N LEU A 113 11.01 10.32 -17.35
CA LEU A 113 11.25 10.89 -16.03
C LEU A 113 11.89 9.84 -15.13
N CYS A 114 12.91 10.23 -14.37
CA CYS A 114 13.62 9.32 -13.46
C CYS A 114 12.85 9.19 -12.14
N TYR A 115 12.53 7.94 -11.78
CA TYR A 115 11.83 7.57 -10.56
C TYR A 115 12.58 6.44 -9.88
N GLN A 116 12.21 6.18 -8.64
CA GLN A 116 12.68 5.05 -7.83
C GLN A 116 11.51 4.15 -7.51
N PHE A 117 11.70 2.87 -7.79
CA PHE A 117 10.82 1.80 -7.41
C PHE A 117 11.32 1.23 -6.08
N LEU A 118 10.57 1.48 -5.00
CA LEU A 118 10.93 0.97 -3.68
C LEU A 118 10.07 -0.25 -3.35
N TYR A 119 10.74 -1.36 -3.08
CA TYR A 119 10.13 -2.60 -2.65
C TYR A 119 10.44 -2.87 -1.17
N PHE A 120 9.39 -3.21 -0.41
CA PHE A 120 9.45 -3.43 1.03
C PHE A 120 9.21 -4.91 1.34
N PRO A 121 10.28 -5.72 1.50
CA PRO A 121 10.15 -7.17 1.68
C PRO A 121 9.52 -7.55 3.02
N GLU A 122 9.61 -6.68 4.02
CA GLU A 122 9.14 -6.89 5.39
C GLU A 122 8.01 -5.93 5.77
N TYR A 123 7.39 -6.16 6.93
CA TYR A 123 6.32 -5.34 7.51
C TYR A 123 6.50 -5.27 9.03
N GLN A 124 5.90 -4.28 9.69
CA GLN A 124 6.19 -3.93 11.09
C GLN A 124 4.98 -4.12 12.02
N ASN A 125 4.28 -5.26 11.93
CA ASN A 125 3.08 -5.51 12.73
C ASN A 125 3.31 -5.50 14.25
N GLN A 126 4.55 -5.71 14.69
CA GLN A 126 4.94 -5.54 16.09
C GLN A 126 4.76 -4.11 16.60
N PHE A 127 4.59 -3.12 15.71
CA PHE A 127 4.24 -1.75 16.08
C PHE A 127 2.76 -1.58 16.42
N VAL A 128 1.89 -2.56 16.13
CA VAL A 128 0.46 -2.46 16.45
C VAL A 128 0.22 -2.85 17.91
N ASP A 129 -0.47 -1.99 18.65
CA ASP A 129 -1.05 -2.36 19.94
C ASP A 129 -2.41 -3.04 19.70
N PHE A 130 -2.40 -4.37 19.65
CA PHE A 130 -3.61 -5.16 19.41
C PHE A 130 -4.64 -5.03 20.54
N ASN A 131 -4.20 -4.82 21.79
CA ASN A 131 -5.10 -4.67 22.93
C ASN A 131 -5.87 -3.35 22.88
N GLN A 132 -5.24 -2.29 22.37
CA GLN A 132 -5.86 -0.97 22.22
C GLN A 132 -6.53 -0.77 20.85
N SER A 133 -6.28 -1.67 19.89
CA SER A 133 -6.91 -1.65 18.57
C SER A 133 -8.30 -2.28 18.63
N ARG A 134 -9.20 -1.84 17.75
CA ARG A 134 -10.56 -2.39 17.59
C ARG A 134 -10.71 -3.00 16.22
N PHE A 135 -11.30 -4.19 16.17
CA PHE A 135 -11.48 -4.93 14.94
C PHE A 135 -12.94 -5.33 14.76
N VAL A 136 -13.33 -5.51 13.52
CA VAL A 136 -14.65 -5.99 13.12
C VAL A 136 -14.46 -7.21 12.24
N LEU A 137 -15.05 -8.33 12.67
CA LEU A 137 -15.25 -9.49 11.82
C LEU A 137 -16.45 -9.20 10.91
N LYS A 138 -16.22 -9.27 9.60
CA LYS A 138 -17.27 -9.21 8.58
C LYS A 138 -17.56 -10.62 8.10
N THR A 139 -18.80 -11.06 8.30
CA THR A 139 -19.30 -12.36 7.83
C THR A 139 -20.37 -12.16 6.76
N PRO A 140 -20.35 -12.92 5.66
CA PRO A 140 -21.32 -12.77 4.58
C PRO A 140 -22.72 -13.13 5.09
N VAL A 141 -23.74 -12.38 4.64
CA VAL A 141 -25.14 -12.71 4.89
C VAL A 141 -25.68 -13.51 3.70
N PRO A 142 -26.07 -14.79 3.88
CA PRO A 142 -26.47 -15.67 2.79
C PRO A 142 -27.55 -15.06 1.89
N GLY A 143 -27.34 -15.13 0.57
CA GLY A 143 -28.29 -14.61 -0.43
C GLY A 143 -28.26 -13.08 -0.61
N THR A 144 -27.29 -12.38 -0.04
CA THR A 144 -27.13 -10.92 -0.18
C THR A 144 -25.66 -10.53 -0.40
N TYR A 145 -25.41 -9.28 -0.77
CA TYR A 145 -24.06 -8.68 -0.78
C TYR A 145 -23.69 -8.03 0.57
N GLU A 146 -24.54 -8.17 1.59
CA GLU A 146 -24.32 -7.57 2.90
C GLU A 146 -23.41 -8.43 3.78
N HIS A 147 -22.76 -7.77 4.74
CA HIS A 147 -21.94 -8.44 5.74
C HIS A 147 -22.44 -8.08 7.14
N LYS A 148 -22.65 -9.10 7.97
CA LYS A 148 -22.83 -8.90 9.41
C LYS A 148 -21.49 -8.45 9.98
N ARG A 149 -21.56 -7.46 10.88
CA ARG A 149 -20.39 -6.88 11.53
C ARG A 149 -20.42 -7.25 13.01
N GLU A 150 -19.38 -7.96 13.47
CA GLU A 150 -19.22 -8.35 14.86
C GLU A 150 -17.90 -7.78 15.39
N GLU A 151 -17.93 -7.11 16.54
CA GLU A 151 -16.69 -6.65 17.17
C GLU A 151 -15.87 -7.84 17.65
N ILE A 152 -14.57 -7.79 17.38
CA ILE A 152 -13.61 -8.78 17.84
C ILE A 152 -12.36 -8.06 18.35
N THR A 153 -11.70 -8.65 19.34
CA THR A 153 -10.46 -8.13 19.94
C THR A 153 -9.40 -9.21 19.88
N PHE A 154 -8.14 -8.80 19.91
CA PHE A 154 -6.99 -9.69 19.90
C PHE A 154 -5.99 -9.19 20.92
N LYS A 155 -5.32 -10.10 21.62
CA LYS A 155 -4.32 -9.71 22.63
C LYS A 155 -2.98 -9.37 22.02
N ASN A 156 -2.69 -9.97 20.86
CA ASN A 156 -1.42 -9.85 20.15
C ASN A 156 -1.60 -10.25 18.67
N PHE A 157 -0.52 -10.11 17.90
CA PHE A 157 -0.51 -10.45 16.49
C PHE A 157 -0.72 -11.94 16.22
N ASP A 158 -0.21 -12.84 17.06
CA ASP A 158 -0.34 -14.28 16.84
C ASP A 158 -1.81 -14.73 16.93
N GLU A 159 -2.57 -14.22 17.89
CA GLU A 159 -4.01 -14.49 18.02
C GLU A 159 -4.77 -13.97 16.80
N TYR A 160 -4.44 -12.74 16.35
CA TYR A 160 -4.98 -12.18 15.11
C TYR A 160 -4.68 -13.08 13.91
N LEU A 161 -3.42 -13.52 13.75
CA LEU A 161 -2.96 -14.29 12.62
C LEU A 161 -3.62 -15.68 12.58
N GLN A 162 -3.74 -16.35 13.72
CA GLN A 162 -4.45 -17.64 13.82
C GLN A 162 -5.90 -17.51 13.37
N LYS A 163 -6.61 -16.45 13.83
CA LYS A 163 -7.99 -16.21 13.40
C LYS A 163 -8.07 -15.88 11.92
N TYR A 164 -7.18 -15.03 11.41
CA TYR A 164 -7.09 -14.69 9.99
C TYR A 164 -6.89 -15.93 9.11
N GLN A 165 -5.92 -16.79 9.46
CA GLN A 165 -5.63 -18.03 8.74
C GLN A 165 -6.81 -19.00 8.76
N PHE A 166 -7.51 -19.12 9.89
CA PHE A 166 -8.73 -19.92 9.99
C PHE A 166 -9.84 -19.44 9.03
N LEU A 167 -10.06 -18.12 8.95
CA LEU A 167 -11.06 -17.52 8.07
C LEU A 167 -10.68 -17.67 6.60
N GLU A 168 -9.40 -17.48 6.25
CA GLU A 168 -8.91 -17.72 4.89
C GLU A 168 -9.08 -19.19 4.47
N HIS A 169 -8.80 -20.15 5.37
CA HIS A 169 -9.06 -21.56 5.10
C HIS A 169 -10.55 -21.84 4.88
N THR A 170 -11.43 -21.23 5.68
CA THR A 170 -12.88 -21.36 5.52
C THR A 170 -13.35 -20.78 4.19
N ARG A 171 -12.82 -19.61 3.80
CA ARG A 171 -13.10 -18.96 2.53
C ARG A 171 -12.69 -19.83 1.34
N LEU A 172 -11.49 -20.42 1.38
CA LEU A 172 -10.99 -21.29 0.32
C LEU A 172 -11.76 -22.62 0.21
N ALA A 173 -12.38 -23.07 1.31
CA ALA A 173 -13.23 -24.26 1.32
C ALA A 173 -14.67 -24.00 0.84
N SER A 174 -15.12 -22.73 0.82
CA SER A 174 -16.45 -22.39 0.31
C SER A 174 -16.51 -22.50 -1.20
N SER A 175 -17.59 -23.09 -1.71
CA SER A 175 -17.90 -23.13 -3.15
C SER A 175 -18.48 -21.82 -3.65
N ASN A 176 -18.86 -20.90 -2.75
CA ASN A 176 -19.41 -19.61 -3.10
C ASN A 176 -18.32 -18.52 -3.07
N PRO A 177 -17.91 -17.97 -4.22
CA PRO A 177 -16.87 -16.93 -4.27
C PRO A 177 -17.29 -15.61 -3.59
N ASP A 178 -18.59 -15.43 -3.34
CA ASP A 178 -19.14 -14.25 -2.68
C ASP A 178 -19.10 -14.37 -1.14
N GLU A 179 -18.82 -15.55 -0.58
CA GLU A 179 -18.66 -15.76 0.86
C GLU A 179 -17.27 -15.33 1.34
N ARG A 180 -17.09 -14.02 1.55
CA ARG A 180 -15.83 -13.46 2.04
C ARG A 180 -15.91 -13.18 3.54
N TYR A 181 -15.20 -14.00 4.30
CA TYR A 181 -14.90 -13.72 5.70
C TYR A 181 -13.64 -12.87 5.77
N TYR A 182 -13.68 -11.72 6.45
CA TYR A 182 -12.47 -10.94 6.67
C TYR A 182 -12.53 -10.13 7.97
N ILE A 183 -11.36 -9.86 8.52
CA ILE A 183 -11.17 -9.03 9.71
C ILE A 183 -10.69 -7.66 9.25
N GLN A 184 -11.41 -6.62 9.64
CA GLN A 184 -11.04 -5.24 9.36
C GLN A 184 -10.70 -4.53 10.67
N ALA A 185 -9.61 -3.75 10.69
CA ALA A 185 -9.39 -2.81 11.77
C ALA A 185 -10.46 -1.71 11.68
N ALA A 186 -11.24 -1.48 12.73
CA ALA A 186 -12.11 -0.32 12.84
C ALA A 186 -11.35 0.90 13.38
N ASN A 187 -10.39 0.64 14.28
CA ASN A 187 -9.45 1.59 14.81
C ASN A 187 -8.12 0.85 15.04
N LEU A 188 -7.02 1.38 14.54
CA LEU A 188 -5.70 0.81 14.73
C LEU A 188 -4.91 1.72 15.68
N CYS A 189 -4.27 1.13 16.68
CA CYS A 189 -3.40 1.85 17.62
C CYS A 189 -1.95 1.41 17.37
N ILE A 190 -1.04 2.38 17.24
CA ILE A 190 0.39 2.13 17.14
C ILE A 190 1.01 2.26 18.52
N ASN A 191 1.78 1.24 18.93
CA ASN A 191 2.55 1.26 20.15
C ASN A 191 3.79 2.16 19.97
N GLU A 192 3.64 3.41 20.37
CA GLU A 192 4.70 4.43 20.25
C GLU A 192 5.96 4.12 21.07
N SER A 193 5.89 3.21 22.05
CA SER A 193 7.07 2.80 22.82
C SER A 193 7.97 1.83 22.06
N VAL A 194 7.44 1.16 21.02
CA VAL A 194 8.15 0.19 20.18
C VAL A 194 8.39 0.75 18.78
N ALA A 195 7.44 1.53 18.25
CA ALA A 195 7.54 2.14 16.93
C ALA A 195 8.60 3.27 16.93
N ASN A 196 9.65 3.07 16.15
CA ASN A 196 10.79 4.00 16.07
C ASN A 196 11.14 4.42 14.63
N LEU A 197 10.35 3.99 13.64
CA LEU A 197 10.55 4.31 12.23
C LEU A 197 9.71 5.51 11.82
N ASP A 198 10.24 6.31 10.90
CA ASP A 198 9.57 7.44 10.27
C ASP A 198 8.71 7.02 9.07
N PHE A 199 9.09 5.94 8.38
CA PHE A 199 8.35 5.38 7.26
C PHE A 199 8.36 3.86 7.31
N PHE A 200 7.20 3.23 7.37
CA PHE A 200 7.09 1.77 7.39
C PHE A 200 5.78 1.29 6.76
N ARG A 201 5.62 -0.02 6.61
CA ARG A 201 4.34 -0.63 6.25
C ARG A 201 3.90 -1.66 7.27
N LEU A 202 2.59 -1.85 7.34
CA LEU A 202 1.97 -2.96 8.05
C LEU A 202 1.39 -3.95 7.05
N ARG A 203 1.16 -5.19 7.50
CA ARG A 203 0.47 -6.21 6.73
C ARG A 203 -0.54 -6.93 7.61
N HIS A 204 -1.83 -6.79 7.34
CA HIS A 204 -2.89 -7.24 8.23
C HIS A 204 -2.84 -6.58 9.63
N PRO A 205 -3.96 -6.10 10.19
CA PRO A 205 -5.28 -5.98 9.60
C PRO A 205 -5.40 -4.92 8.50
N ASN A 206 -4.32 -4.19 8.22
CA ASN A 206 -4.34 -3.06 7.32
C ASN A 206 -3.04 -3.01 6.49
N ASP A 207 -3.15 -3.28 5.19
CA ASP A 207 -2.02 -3.32 4.26
C ASP A 207 -1.74 -1.92 3.72
N ASN A 208 -1.11 -1.08 4.53
CA ASN A 208 -0.82 0.31 4.19
C ASN A 208 0.57 0.75 4.64
N PHE A 209 1.03 1.86 4.05
CA PHE A 209 2.22 2.58 4.48
C PHE A 209 1.85 3.62 5.54
N PHE A 210 2.79 3.86 6.44
CA PHE A 210 2.66 4.74 7.58
C PHE A 210 3.84 5.70 7.63
N VAL A 211 3.56 6.95 8.00
CA VAL A 211 4.57 7.97 8.24
C VAL A 211 4.45 8.52 9.65
N SER A 212 5.57 8.86 10.28
CA SER A 212 5.57 9.64 11.51
C SER A 212 5.07 11.06 11.26
N ALA A 213 4.53 11.72 12.31
CA ALA A 213 4.17 13.14 12.25
C ALA A 213 5.32 14.02 11.74
N LYS A 214 6.54 13.76 12.22
CA LYS A 214 7.76 14.47 11.81
C LYS A 214 8.02 14.34 10.30
N LEU A 215 7.94 13.13 9.75
CA LEU A 215 8.14 12.91 8.33
C LEU A 215 7.01 13.55 7.51
N LYS A 216 5.75 13.41 7.97
CA LYS A 216 4.57 14.03 7.35
C LYS A 216 4.70 15.55 7.23
N GLU A 217 5.04 16.24 8.31
CA GLU A 217 5.28 17.70 8.32
C GLU A 217 6.42 18.07 7.37
N SER A 218 7.54 17.34 7.44
CA SER A 218 8.67 17.58 6.56
C SER A 218 8.33 17.38 5.07
N ILE A 219 7.45 16.42 4.76
CA ILE A 219 6.95 16.18 3.40
C ILE A 219 6.14 17.39 2.91
N GLU A 220 5.23 17.90 3.74
CA GLU A 220 4.36 19.04 3.41
C GLU A 220 5.18 20.33 3.24
N ASP A 221 6.12 20.60 4.16
CA ASP A 221 6.98 21.80 4.14
C ASP A 221 7.89 21.86 2.90
N ASN A 222 8.27 20.70 2.35
CA ASN A 222 9.09 20.61 1.14
C ASN A 222 8.27 20.52 -0.15
N GLY A 223 6.93 20.54 -0.07
CA GLY A 223 6.04 20.59 -1.22
C GLY A 223 6.06 19.34 -2.10
N PHE A 224 6.27 18.15 -1.52
CA PHE A 224 6.10 16.90 -2.28
C PHE A 224 4.61 16.62 -2.53
N THR A 225 4.31 15.98 -3.65
CA THR A 225 2.94 15.85 -4.18
C THR A 225 2.53 14.39 -4.45
N GLY A 226 1.23 14.15 -4.64
CA GLY A 226 0.69 12.81 -4.95
C GLY A 226 0.35 11.98 -3.71
N MET A 227 0.33 12.60 -2.53
CA MET A 227 0.14 11.95 -1.23
C MET A 227 -0.99 12.61 -0.44
N GLU A 228 -1.66 11.82 0.39
CA GLU A 228 -2.63 12.24 1.40
C GLU A 228 -2.28 11.54 2.72
N PHE A 229 -2.47 12.24 3.84
CA PHE A 229 -2.16 11.73 5.18
C PHE A 229 -3.43 11.63 6.01
N ILE A 230 -3.71 10.44 6.55
CA ILE A 230 -4.88 10.20 7.39
C ILE A 230 -4.37 9.84 8.79
N PRO A 231 -4.71 10.59 9.86
CA PRO A 231 -4.32 10.25 11.22
C PRO A 231 -4.72 8.81 11.55
N VAL A 232 -3.83 8.03 12.15
CA VAL A 232 -4.15 6.64 12.50
C VAL A 232 -5.14 6.59 13.66
N GLN A 233 -4.93 7.44 14.67
CA GLN A 233 -5.76 7.51 15.85
C GLN A 233 -7.08 8.23 15.54
N GLY A 234 -8.21 7.54 15.76
CA GLY A 234 -9.54 8.11 15.51
C GLY A 234 -9.99 8.08 14.05
N ALA A 235 -9.14 7.62 13.11
CA ALA A 235 -9.63 7.23 11.80
C ALA A 235 -10.55 6.02 11.97
N LYS A 236 -11.84 6.25 11.70
CA LYS A 236 -12.72 5.19 11.25
C LYS A 236 -12.12 4.64 9.96
N ILE A 237 -11.40 3.51 10.05
CA ILE A 237 -10.97 2.76 8.87
C ILE A 237 -12.23 2.03 8.35
N ILE A 238 -13.22 2.82 7.96
CA ILE A 238 -14.47 2.35 7.41
C ILE A 238 -14.31 2.53 5.89
N ASP A 239 -14.35 1.40 5.20
CA ASP A 239 -14.48 1.31 3.74
C ASP A 239 -13.29 1.84 2.91
N LEU A 240 -12.06 1.41 3.24
CA LEU A 240 -10.94 1.51 2.27
C LEU A 240 -11.07 0.53 1.08
N ASP A 241 -12.04 -0.41 1.11
CA ASP A 241 -11.97 -1.65 0.30
C ASP A 241 -13.18 -2.04 -0.55
N ASP A 242 -14.19 -1.20 -0.75
CA ASP A 242 -15.28 -1.56 -1.69
C ASP A 242 -14.90 -1.39 -3.18
N THR A 243 -13.68 -0.93 -3.51
CA THR A 243 -13.25 -0.75 -4.91
C THR A 243 -11.90 -1.37 -5.29
N THR A 244 -11.13 -1.90 -4.34
CA THR A 244 -9.73 -2.29 -4.57
C THR A 244 -9.44 -3.80 -4.57
N PHE A 245 -10.43 -4.64 -4.25
CA PHE A 245 -10.32 -6.10 -4.35
C PHE A 245 -11.08 -6.69 -5.55
N LEU A 246 -10.95 -6.05 -6.71
CA LEU A 246 -11.06 -6.76 -7.98
C LEU A 246 -9.67 -7.32 -8.29
N ARG A 247 -9.44 -8.57 -7.85
CA ARG A 247 -8.36 -9.39 -8.38
C ARG A 247 -8.67 -9.79 -9.82
#